data_AF-A0A849VC67-F1
#
_entry.id   AF-A0A849VC67-F1
#
_cell.length_a   1.000
_cell.length_b   1.000
_cell.length_c   1.000
_cell.angle_alpha   90.00
_cell.angle_beta   90.00
_cell.angle_gamma   90.00
#
_symmetry.space_group_name_H-M   'P 1'
#
loop_
_entity.id
_entity.type
_entity.pdbx_description
1 polymer ?
#
loop_
_entity_poly.entity_id
_entity_poly.type
_entity_poly.pdbx_seq_one_letter_code
_entity_poly.pdbx_strand_id
1 'polypeptide(L)'
;MKTYKATLKKYYKQGIAKQVEHAKLCYYCGCEATDVDFCPPLEHAELVLEFDEQADFITVPSCYECFALLHNERVLSLDARVKKLKAKLSNKYAKALKVHYMWHESELDEMSPEFAHSISAGMALGKEAAQRLEFIPFLLESDEAEFDKPHAKQSFIVAEHEFPSFDAAMAYCFENCGVNKSKFYDLLVKECDGDFDKALSQYKHRYSMPQTLDAAKTKIQGFAKQHKQNSDFVARATEQLMKRDAKLDIDAALAKLYQDYIAR
;
A
#
# COMPACT_ATOMS: atom_id res chain seq x y z
N MET A 1 -9.40 17.22 37.86
CA MET A 1 -9.33 16.34 36.67
C MET A 1 -9.56 14.86 36.95
N LYS A 2 -8.88 14.19 37.92
CA LYS A 2 -9.06 12.74 38.16
C LYS A 2 -10.49 12.33 38.52
N THR A 3 -11.17 13.09 39.38
CA THR A 3 -12.57 12.85 39.78
C THR A 3 -13.54 13.04 38.62
N TYR A 4 -13.25 13.95 37.69
CA TYR A 4 -14.10 14.25 36.53
C TYR A 4 -14.06 13.14 35.48
N LYS A 5 -12.85 12.66 35.13
CA LYS A 5 -12.69 11.50 34.22
C LYS A 5 -13.34 10.23 34.77
N ALA A 6 -13.40 10.04 36.10
CA ALA A 6 -14.09 8.91 36.71
C ALA A 6 -15.61 8.98 36.48
N THR A 7 -16.21 10.18 36.53
CA THR A 7 -17.64 10.37 36.26
C THR A 7 -18.00 10.11 34.80
N LEU A 8 -17.11 10.45 33.86
CA LEU A 8 -17.37 10.24 32.43
C LEU A 8 -17.36 8.76 32.01
N LYS A 9 -16.63 7.90 32.73
CA LYS A 9 -16.57 6.46 32.45
C LYS A 9 -17.93 5.78 32.51
N LYS A 10 -18.90 6.31 33.28
CA LYS A 10 -20.25 5.74 33.40
C LYS A 10 -21.04 5.74 32.08
N TYR A 11 -20.66 6.59 31.14
CA TYR A 11 -21.32 6.64 29.82
C TYR A 11 -20.80 5.55 28.88
N TYR A 12 -19.70 4.88 29.22
CA TYR A 12 -19.08 3.89 28.36
C TYR A 12 -19.55 2.49 28.69
N LYS A 13 -20.00 1.78 27.65
CA LYS A 13 -20.27 0.33 27.72
C LYS A 13 -18.96 -0.44 27.64
N GLN A 14 -18.86 -1.55 28.37
CA GLN A 14 -17.71 -2.43 28.26
C GLN A 14 -17.90 -3.37 27.08
N GLY A 15 -17.04 -3.26 26.07
CA GLY A 15 -16.97 -4.20 24.96
C GLY A 15 -16.09 -5.38 25.32
N ILE A 16 -16.68 -6.56 25.40
CA ILE A 16 -15.97 -7.82 25.67
C ILE A 16 -16.04 -8.68 24.41
N ALA A 17 -14.99 -9.47 24.16
CA ALA A 17 -15.02 -10.43 23.06
C ALA A 17 -16.15 -11.46 23.26
N LYS A 18 -17.01 -11.62 22.25
CA LYS A 18 -18.08 -12.65 22.25
C LYS A 18 -17.52 -14.07 22.30
N GLN A 19 -16.33 -14.28 21.74
CA GLN A 19 -15.64 -15.57 21.70
C GLN A 19 -14.48 -15.59 22.70
N VAL A 20 -14.38 -16.67 23.47
CA VAL A 20 -13.35 -16.86 24.51
C VAL A 20 -11.93 -16.80 23.92
N GLU A 21 -11.75 -17.27 22.69
CA GLU A 21 -10.47 -17.24 21.97
C GLU A 21 -9.89 -15.82 21.81
N HIS A 22 -10.77 -14.82 21.74
CA HIS A 22 -10.41 -13.42 21.56
C HIS A 22 -10.36 -12.63 22.88
N ALA A 23 -10.64 -13.25 24.02
CA ALA A 23 -10.80 -12.56 25.31
C ALA A 23 -9.56 -11.80 25.79
N LYS A 24 -8.37 -12.20 25.32
CA LYS A 24 -7.08 -11.56 25.66
C LYS A 24 -6.45 -10.83 24.47
N LEU A 25 -7.18 -10.66 23.37
CA LEU A 25 -6.65 -10.06 22.16
C LEU A 25 -7.08 -8.60 22.03
N CYS A 26 -6.21 -7.82 21.44
CA CYS A 26 -6.46 -6.46 21.00
C CYS A 26 -7.55 -6.50 19.93
N TYR A 27 -8.63 -5.76 20.17
CA TYR A 27 -9.75 -5.62 19.23
C TYR A 27 -9.30 -5.17 17.84
N TYR A 28 -8.23 -4.39 17.77
CA TYR A 28 -7.79 -3.78 16.53
C TYR A 28 -6.84 -4.61 15.67
N CYS A 29 -5.95 -5.38 16.30
CA CYS A 29 -4.81 -5.99 15.61
C CYS A 29 -4.52 -7.44 16.03
N GLY A 30 -5.25 -7.99 16.99
CA GLY A 30 -5.08 -9.38 17.43
C GLY A 30 -3.86 -9.66 18.32
N CYS A 31 -3.02 -8.67 18.63
CA CYS A 31 -1.94 -8.83 19.62
C CYS A 31 -2.50 -9.00 21.04
N GLU A 32 -1.68 -9.40 22.01
CA GLU A 32 -2.08 -9.43 23.42
C GLU A 32 -2.57 -8.05 23.90
N ALA A 33 -3.76 -8.03 24.51
CA ALA A 33 -4.34 -6.82 25.07
C ALA A 33 -3.71 -6.52 26.45
N THR A 34 -3.14 -5.32 26.56
CA THR A 34 -2.50 -4.82 27.79
C THR A 34 -3.23 -3.60 28.37
N ASP A 35 -4.05 -2.94 27.54
CA ASP A 35 -4.67 -1.65 27.83
C ASP A 35 -6.14 -1.66 27.38
N VAL A 36 -6.88 -0.64 27.82
CA VAL A 36 -8.29 -0.43 27.45
C VAL A 36 -8.41 0.89 26.70
N ASP A 37 -8.85 0.83 25.45
CA ASP A 37 -9.15 2.02 24.64
C ASP A 37 -10.58 2.48 24.89
N PHE A 38 -10.78 3.80 24.88
CA PHE A 38 -12.08 4.44 25.03
C PHE A 38 -12.45 5.08 23.69
N CYS A 39 -13.61 4.71 23.15
CA CYS A 39 -14.18 5.28 21.94
C CYS A 39 -15.51 5.98 22.26
N PRO A 40 -15.60 7.32 22.20
CA PRO A 40 -14.54 8.31 21.91
C PRO A 40 -13.50 8.38 23.04
N PRO A 41 -12.33 9.04 22.86
CA PRO A 41 -11.37 9.17 23.95
C PRO A 41 -11.98 9.92 25.13
N LEU A 42 -11.66 9.53 26.37
CA LEU A 42 -12.19 10.16 27.59
C LEU A 42 -11.98 11.68 27.63
N GLU A 43 -10.94 12.18 26.96
CA GLU A 43 -10.62 13.62 26.91
C GLU A 43 -11.61 14.42 26.05
N HIS A 44 -12.32 13.76 25.14
CA HIS A 44 -13.31 14.39 24.26
C HIS A 44 -14.75 14.05 24.66
N ALA A 45 -14.95 13.13 25.60
CA ALA A 45 -16.27 12.66 26.01
C ALA A 45 -17.20 13.79 26.47
N GLU A 46 -16.67 14.77 27.20
CA GLU A 46 -17.44 15.94 27.66
C GLU A 46 -18.03 16.73 26.50
N LEU A 47 -17.20 17.10 25.51
CA LEU A 47 -17.63 17.86 24.34
C LEU A 47 -18.64 17.06 23.52
N VAL A 48 -18.41 15.75 23.34
CA VAL A 48 -19.32 14.88 22.60
C VAL A 48 -20.70 14.85 23.27
N LEU A 49 -20.76 14.80 24.61
CA LEU A 49 -22.01 14.84 25.36
C LEU A 49 -22.68 16.22 25.33
N GLU A 50 -21.90 17.31 25.43
CA GLU A 50 -22.40 18.68 25.42
C GLU A 50 -23.05 19.05 24.07
N PHE A 51 -22.47 18.57 22.97
CA PHE A 51 -22.94 18.85 21.61
C PHE A 51 -23.84 17.76 21.02
N ASP A 52 -24.22 16.74 21.82
CA ASP A 52 -25.06 15.60 21.38
C ASP A 52 -24.54 14.93 20.10
N GLU A 53 -23.22 14.75 20.02
CA GLU A 53 -22.57 14.12 18.88
C GLU A 53 -22.78 12.61 18.88
N GLN A 54 -23.09 12.05 17.72
CA GLN A 54 -23.25 10.60 17.54
C GLN A 54 -21.90 9.89 17.74
N ALA A 55 -21.80 9.07 18.79
CA ALA A 55 -20.60 8.35 19.16
C ALA A 55 -20.93 7.00 19.83
N ASP A 56 -19.99 6.04 19.73
CA ASP A 56 -20.26 4.66 20.17
C ASP A 56 -20.21 4.47 21.70
N PHE A 57 -19.52 5.37 22.42
CA PHE A 57 -19.32 5.30 23.88
C PHE A 57 -19.06 3.87 24.40
N ILE A 58 -17.97 3.28 23.95
CA ILE A 58 -17.58 1.90 24.23
C ILE A 58 -16.11 1.81 24.61
N THR A 59 -15.78 0.88 25.50
CA THR A 59 -14.40 0.47 25.76
C THR A 59 -14.08 -0.85 25.08
N VAL A 60 -12.84 -0.98 24.59
CA VAL A 60 -12.37 -2.21 23.94
C VAL A 60 -10.99 -2.61 24.43
N PRO A 61 -10.69 -3.92 24.51
CA PRO A 61 -9.33 -4.38 24.80
C PRO A 61 -8.38 -3.96 23.67
N SER A 62 -7.21 -3.48 24.05
CA SER A 62 -6.20 -2.98 23.10
C SER A 62 -4.79 -3.34 23.56
N CYS A 63 -3.87 -3.56 22.63
CA CYS A 63 -2.46 -3.59 22.97
C CYS A 63 -1.95 -2.16 23.17
N TYR A 64 -0.89 -2.01 23.96
CA TYR A 64 -0.27 -0.73 24.28
C TYR A 64 -0.02 0.15 23.05
N GLU A 65 0.46 -0.44 21.96
CA GLU A 65 0.76 0.30 20.75
C GLU A 65 -0.50 0.85 20.07
N CYS A 66 -1.55 0.04 19.94
CA CYS A 66 -2.80 0.47 19.31
C CYS A 66 -3.46 1.57 20.14
N PHE A 67 -3.44 1.41 21.47
CA PHE A 67 -3.85 2.45 22.41
C PHE A 67 -3.04 3.74 22.20
N ALA A 68 -1.72 3.67 22.22
CA ALA A 68 -0.85 4.84 22.08
C ALA A 68 -1.04 5.57 20.74
N LEU A 69 -1.26 4.83 19.64
CA LEU A 69 -1.53 5.41 18.33
C LEU A 69 -2.88 6.14 18.25
N LEU A 70 -3.87 5.73 19.05
CA LEU A 70 -5.23 6.29 19.05
C LEU A 70 -5.52 7.25 20.21
N HIS A 71 -4.69 7.32 21.24
CA HIS A 71 -4.98 7.99 22.51
C HIS A 71 -5.51 9.43 22.37
N ASN A 72 -4.96 10.19 21.41
CA ASN A 72 -5.31 11.60 21.15
C ASN A 72 -6.13 11.81 19.87
N GLU A 73 -6.63 10.74 19.26
CA GLU A 73 -7.41 10.83 18.03
C GLU A 73 -8.89 11.00 18.36
N ARG A 74 -9.45 12.17 18.02
CA ARG A 74 -10.89 12.44 18.15
C ARG A 74 -11.67 11.70 17.05
N VAL A 75 -11.84 10.40 17.25
CA VAL A 75 -12.64 9.52 16.39
C VAL A 75 -13.75 8.91 17.24
N LEU A 76 -14.99 9.15 16.82
CA LEU A 76 -16.19 8.92 17.65
C LEU A 76 -16.80 7.53 17.49
N SER A 77 -16.46 6.82 16.41
CA SER A 77 -16.92 5.45 16.16
C SER A 77 -15.76 4.45 16.07
N LEU A 78 -16.01 3.20 16.48
CA LEU A 78 -15.05 2.11 16.45
C LEU A 78 -14.62 1.76 15.03
N ASP A 79 -15.55 1.72 14.08
CA ASP A 79 -15.22 1.45 12.66
C ASP A 79 -14.23 2.49 12.09
N ALA A 80 -14.48 3.77 12.39
CA ALA A 80 -13.57 4.83 11.97
C ALA A 80 -12.22 4.74 12.71
N ARG A 81 -12.20 4.32 13.99
CA ARG A 81 -10.96 4.08 14.74
C ARG A 81 -10.15 2.93 14.15
N VAL A 82 -10.79 1.82 13.79
CA VAL A 82 -10.13 0.68 13.12
C VAL A 82 -9.46 1.16 11.83
N LYS A 83 -10.18 1.88 10.97
CA LYS A 83 -9.64 2.44 9.72
C LYS A 83 -8.46 3.37 9.97
N LYS A 84 -8.60 4.29 10.92
CA LYS A 84 -7.54 5.24 11.29
C LYS A 84 -6.30 4.54 11.83
N LEU A 85 -6.49 3.53 12.67
CA LEU A 85 -5.39 2.75 13.25
C LEU A 85 -4.67 1.91 12.20
N LYS A 86 -5.40 1.23 11.30
CA LYS A 86 -4.79 0.49 10.18
C LYS A 86 -3.92 1.41 9.32
N ALA A 87 -4.37 2.63 9.03
CA ALA A 87 -3.55 3.62 8.33
C ALA A 87 -2.28 4.02 9.12
N LYS A 88 -2.41 4.24 10.44
CA LYS A 88 -1.26 4.56 11.30
C LYS A 88 -0.26 3.41 11.42
N LEU A 89 -0.73 2.18 11.57
CA LEU A 89 0.11 0.98 11.62
C LEU A 89 0.84 0.77 10.29
N SER A 90 0.13 0.87 9.16
CA SER A 90 0.73 0.80 7.82
C SER A 90 1.86 1.82 7.67
N ASN A 91 1.62 3.08 8.06
CA ASN A 91 2.63 4.13 7.98
C ASN A 91 3.83 3.86 8.90
N LYS A 92 3.60 3.40 10.13
CA LYS A 92 4.66 3.08 11.09
C LYS A 92 5.56 1.95 10.57
N TYR A 93 4.96 0.91 10.00
CA TYR A 93 5.66 -0.29 9.53
C TYR A 93 5.97 -0.28 8.03
N ALA A 94 5.79 0.84 7.32
CA ALA A 94 5.91 0.93 5.86
C ALA A 94 7.22 0.34 5.29
N LYS A 95 8.34 0.55 6.01
CA LYS A 95 9.64 -0.03 5.62
C LYS A 95 9.67 -1.55 5.77
N ALA A 96 9.20 -2.08 6.91
CA ALA A 96 9.19 -3.51 7.18
C ALA A 96 8.22 -4.24 6.25
N LEU A 97 7.02 -3.67 6.03
CA LEU A 97 6.05 -4.15 5.06
C LEU A 97 6.67 -4.22 3.66
N LYS A 98 7.36 -3.15 3.22
CA LYS A 98 8.06 -3.17 1.93
C LYS A 98 9.08 -4.29 1.86
N VAL A 99 9.89 -4.51 2.90
CA VAL A 99 10.86 -5.62 2.91
C VAL A 99 10.15 -6.97 2.79
N HIS A 100 9.11 -7.20 3.58
CA HIS A 100 8.34 -8.44 3.56
C HIS A 100 7.74 -8.76 2.19
N TYR A 101 7.13 -7.78 1.52
CA TYR A 101 6.52 -8.01 0.20
C TYR A 101 7.54 -8.10 -0.94
N MET A 102 8.78 -7.62 -0.76
CA MET A 102 9.79 -7.58 -1.84
C MET A 102 10.67 -8.82 -1.90
N TRP A 103 10.91 -9.46 -0.75
CA TRP A 103 11.88 -10.52 -0.59
C TRP A 103 11.19 -11.84 -0.26
N HIS A 104 11.58 -12.90 -0.96
CA HIS A 104 11.19 -14.27 -0.64
C HIS A 104 12.32 -14.97 0.12
N GLU A 105 11.98 -15.94 0.97
CA GLU A 105 12.98 -16.65 1.81
C GLU A 105 14.05 -17.35 0.95
N SER A 106 13.68 -17.84 -0.23
CA SER A 106 14.62 -18.44 -1.19
C SER A 106 15.66 -17.47 -1.76
N GLU A 107 15.40 -16.16 -1.73
CA GLU A 107 16.35 -15.14 -2.21
C GLU A 107 17.44 -14.84 -1.16
N LEU A 108 17.31 -15.35 0.07
CA LEU A 108 18.28 -15.12 1.15
C LEU A 108 19.52 -16.02 1.04
N ASP A 109 19.39 -17.21 0.46
CA ASP A 109 20.47 -18.19 0.36
C ASP A 109 21.62 -17.73 -0.56
N GLU A 110 21.34 -16.77 -1.45
CA GLU A 110 22.32 -16.20 -2.39
C GLU A 110 23.05 -14.97 -1.82
N MET A 111 22.73 -14.55 -0.59
CA MET A 111 23.26 -13.34 0.03
C MET A 111 24.42 -13.59 0.99
N SER A 112 25.15 -12.51 1.35
CA SER A 112 26.09 -12.58 2.45
C SER A 112 25.36 -12.78 3.79
N PRO A 113 25.95 -13.47 4.78
CA PRO A 113 25.29 -13.80 6.04
C PRO A 113 24.74 -12.58 6.80
N GLU A 114 25.49 -11.48 6.82
CA GLU A 114 25.12 -10.25 7.53
C GLU A 114 23.93 -9.56 6.85
N PHE A 115 23.91 -9.58 5.51
CA PHE A 115 22.82 -8.99 4.74
C PHE A 115 21.56 -9.84 4.83
N ALA A 116 21.69 -11.17 4.71
CA ALA A 116 20.60 -12.12 4.91
C ALA A 116 19.95 -11.98 6.29
N HIS A 117 20.76 -11.84 7.36
CA HIS A 117 20.24 -11.65 8.71
C HIS A 117 19.43 -10.36 8.85
N SER A 118 19.92 -9.24 8.29
CA SER A 118 19.23 -7.95 8.30
C SER A 118 17.89 -8.00 7.55
N ILE A 119 17.87 -8.60 6.35
CA ILE A 119 16.66 -8.75 5.56
C ILE A 119 15.66 -9.69 6.25
N SER A 120 16.12 -10.82 6.79
CA SER A 120 15.28 -11.78 7.52
C SER A 120 14.58 -11.12 8.72
N ALA A 121 15.29 -10.31 9.51
CA ALA A 121 14.68 -9.55 10.60
C ALA A 121 13.61 -8.56 10.09
N GLY A 122 13.88 -7.87 8.97
CA GLY A 122 12.91 -6.99 8.31
C GLY A 122 11.68 -7.73 7.78
N MET A 123 11.87 -8.92 7.22
CA MET A 123 10.79 -9.79 6.74
C MET A 123 9.92 -10.28 7.90
N ALA A 124 10.52 -10.72 9.01
CA ALA A 124 9.78 -11.16 10.20
C ALA A 124 8.90 -10.03 10.78
N LEU A 125 9.48 -8.83 10.93
CA LEU A 125 8.74 -7.66 11.40
C LEU A 125 7.63 -7.25 10.42
N GLY A 126 7.91 -7.31 9.11
CA GLY A 126 6.92 -6.97 8.09
C GLY A 126 5.78 -7.98 8.01
N LYS A 127 6.06 -9.27 8.21
CA LYS A 127 5.06 -10.34 8.32
C LYS A 127 4.12 -10.12 9.51
N GLU A 128 4.68 -9.81 10.69
CA GLU A 128 3.87 -9.48 11.86
C GLU A 128 3.00 -8.24 11.60
N ALA A 129 3.57 -7.19 10.99
CA ALA A 129 2.82 -5.99 10.64
C ALA A 129 1.70 -6.27 9.62
N ALA A 130 1.94 -7.13 8.63
CA ALA A 130 0.93 -7.53 7.64
C ALA A 130 -0.22 -8.28 8.32
N GLN A 131 0.08 -9.26 9.17
CA GLN A 131 -0.93 -10.00 9.95
C GLN A 131 -1.80 -9.06 10.81
N ARG A 132 -1.18 -8.06 11.43
CA ARG A 132 -1.89 -7.05 12.24
C ARG A 132 -2.78 -6.15 11.40
N LEU A 133 -2.43 -5.86 10.15
CA LEU A 133 -3.26 -5.07 9.22
C LEU A 133 -4.40 -5.90 8.64
N GLU A 134 -4.16 -7.18 8.38
CA GLU A 134 -5.18 -8.12 7.89
C GLU A 134 -6.14 -8.56 8.99
N PHE A 135 -5.77 -8.40 10.27
CA PHE A 135 -6.64 -8.72 11.39
C PHE A 135 -8.00 -8.05 11.27
N ILE A 136 -9.04 -8.86 11.47
CA ILE A 136 -10.44 -8.45 11.38
C ILE A 136 -10.94 -8.33 12.83
N PRO A 137 -11.41 -7.15 13.25
CA PRO A 137 -11.97 -6.98 14.58
C PRO A 137 -13.08 -7.99 14.86
N PHE A 138 -12.98 -8.65 16.02
CA PHE A 138 -13.94 -9.66 16.44
C PHE A 138 -15.24 -9.03 16.95
N LEU A 139 -16.30 -9.83 17.02
CA LEU A 139 -17.60 -9.36 17.54
C LEU A 139 -17.50 -9.06 19.04
N LEU A 140 -18.05 -7.91 19.43
CA LEU A 140 -18.13 -7.45 20.80
C LEU A 140 -19.53 -7.71 21.37
N GLU A 141 -19.56 -8.18 22.60
CA GLU A 141 -20.74 -8.28 23.44
C GLU A 141 -20.70 -7.18 24.51
N SER A 142 -21.87 -6.62 24.82
CA SER A 142 -22.05 -5.66 25.92
C SER A 142 -23.36 -5.95 26.64
N ASP A 143 -23.46 -5.53 27.91
CA ASP A 143 -24.59 -5.86 28.80
C ASP A 143 -26.00 -5.46 28.28
N GLU A 144 -26.12 -4.63 27.23
CA GLU A 144 -27.43 -4.14 26.75
C GLU A 144 -27.66 -4.13 25.22
N ALA A 145 -26.73 -4.62 24.39
CA ALA A 145 -26.97 -4.91 22.96
C ALA A 145 -25.73 -5.54 22.30
N GLU A 146 -25.96 -6.34 21.27
CA GLU A 146 -24.92 -6.83 20.35
C GLU A 146 -24.41 -5.65 19.49
N PHE A 147 -23.11 -5.36 19.55
CA PHE A 147 -22.47 -4.45 18.61
C PHE A 147 -22.18 -5.21 17.33
N ASP A 148 -23.19 -5.29 16.46
CA ASP A 148 -23.13 -6.18 15.30
C ASP A 148 -22.73 -5.40 14.04
N LYS A 149 -21.43 -5.47 13.70
CA LYS A 149 -20.96 -5.33 12.32
C LYS A 149 -19.78 -6.27 12.09
N PRO A 150 -19.98 -7.39 11.38
CA PRO A 150 -18.88 -8.16 10.83
C PRO A 150 -18.05 -7.23 9.94
N HIS A 151 -16.76 -7.10 10.23
CA HIS A 151 -15.85 -6.47 9.28
C HIS A 151 -15.67 -7.45 8.13
N ALA A 152 -16.07 -7.05 6.91
CA ALA A 152 -15.93 -7.89 5.73
C ALA A 152 -14.45 -8.22 5.50
N LYS A 153 -14.16 -9.47 5.13
CA LYS A 153 -12.85 -9.84 4.59
C LYS A 153 -12.59 -8.95 3.37
N GLN A 154 -11.48 -8.23 3.38
CA GLN A 154 -11.03 -7.53 2.19
C GLN A 154 -10.61 -8.57 1.17
N SER A 155 -11.23 -8.55 -0.01
CA SER A 155 -10.73 -9.23 -1.18
C SER A 155 -10.09 -8.21 -2.13
N PHE A 156 -9.09 -8.67 -2.88
CA PHE A 156 -8.33 -7.86 -3.81
C PHE A 156 -8.61 -8.34 -5.22
N ILE A 157 -8.93 -7.44 -6.13
CA ILE A 157 -9.16 -7.77 -7.53
C ILE A 157 -7.92 -7.34 -8.32
N VAL A 158 -7.36 -8.27 -9.10
CA VAL A 158 -6.25 -8.03 -10.01
C VAL A 158 -6.57 -8.65 -11.36
N ALA A 159 -6.72 -7.83 -12.39
CA ALA A 159 -7.00 -8.29 -13.75
C ALA A 159 -8.16 -9.31 -13.80
N GLU A 160 -9.28 -8.96 -13.17
CA GLU A 160 -10.51 -9.79 -13.06
C GLU A 160 -10.38 -11.06 -12.19
N HIS A 161 -9.25 -11.28 -11.52
CA HIS A 161 -9.06 -12.37 -10.56
C HIS A 161 -9.20 -11.86 -9.13
N GLU A 162 -9.94 -12.60 -8.29
CA GLU A 162 -10.13 -12.26 -6.88
C GLU A 162 -9.11 -13.01 -5.99
N PHE A 163 -8.48 -12.27 -5.08
CA PHE A 163 -7.47 -12.78 -4.15
C PHE A 163 -7.90 -12.54 -2.70
N PRO A 164 -7.64 -13.51 -1.80
CA PRO A 164 -8.07 -13.44 -0.41
C PRO A 164 -7.15 -12.60 0.48
N SER A 165 -5.95 -12.23 0.01
CA SER A 165 -4.96 -11.46 0.77
C SER A 165 -4.16 -10.54 -0.15
N PHE A 166 -3.55 -9.52 0.46
CA PHE A 166 -2.71 -8.57 -0.26
C PHE A 166 -1.45 -9.26 -0.80
N ASP A 167 -0.88 -10.19 -0.03
CA ASP A 167 0.24 -11.04 -0.44
C ASP A 167 -0.06 -11.83 -1.72
N ALA A 168 -1.21 -12.50 -1.78
CA ALA A 168 -1.58 -13.32 -2.93
C ALA A 168 -1.77 -12.48 -4.20
N ALA A 169 -2.41 -11.32 -4.06
CA ALA A 169 -2.57 -10.36 -5.16
C ALA A 169 -1.22 -9.80 -5.65
N MET A 170 -0.29 -9.53 -4.72
CA MET A 170 1.03 -9.02 -5.03
C MET A 170 1.91 -10.05 -5.74
N ALA A 171 1.94 -11.29 -5.24
CA ALA A 171 2.67 -12.40 -5.86
C ALA A 171 2.21 -12.61 -7.30
N TYR A 172 0.89 -12.61 -7.52
CA TYR A 172 0.32 -12.70 -8.86
C TYR A 172 0.81 -11.57 -9.78
N CYS A 173 0.88 -10.33 -9.30
CA CYS A 173 1.41 -9.21 -10.09
C CYS A 173 2.88 -9.40 -10.48
N PHE A 174 3.72 -9.84 -9.55
CA PHE A 174 5.16 -10.00 -9.81
C PHE A 174 5.47 -11.14 -10.77
N GLU A 175 4.70 -12.22 -10.71
CA GLU A 175 4.91 -13.40 -11.55
C GLU A 175 4.26 -13.24 -12.94
N ASN A 176 3.06 -12.67 -13.01
CA ASN A 176 2.24 -12.71 -14.23
C ASN A 176 2.13 -11.37 -14.96
N CYS A 177 2.35 -10.23 -14.29
CA CYS A 177 2.14 -8.90 -14.91
C CYS A 177 3.43 -8.25 -15.44
N GLY A 178 4.60 -8.89 -15.29
CA GLY A 178 5.87 -8.38 -15.81
C GLY A 178 6.28 -7.01 -15.22
N VAL A 179 5.89 -6.73 -13.98
CA VAL A 179 6.16 -5.46 -13.30
C VAL A 179 7.47 -5.51 -12.51
N ASN A 180 8.16 -4.38 -12.40
CA ASN A 180 9.29 -4.26 -11.47
C ASN A 180 8.76 -4.18 -10.04
N LYS A 181 9.14 -5.16 -9.19
CA LYS A 181 8.66 -5.30 -7.80
C LYS A 181 8.61 -3.96 -7.04
N SER A 182 9.75 -3.27 -6.94
CA SER A 182 9.89 -2.05 -6.14
C SER A 182 9.08 -0.86 -6.67
N LYS A 183 9.13 -0.61 -7.98
CA LYS A 183 8.39 0.50 -8.62
C LYS A 183 6.88 0.29 -8.53
N PHE A 184 6.42 -0.94 -8.76
CA PHE A 184 5.01 -1.28 -8.68
C PHE A 184 4.49 -1.15 -7.25
N TYR A 185 5.22 -1.68 -6.26
CA TYR A 185 4.84 -1.54 -4.85
C TYR A 185 4.73 -0.08 -4.41
N ASP A 186 5.72 0.75 -4.76
CA ASP A 186 5.69 2.18 -4.44
C ASP A 186 4.45 2.86 -5.06
N LEU A 187 4.14 2.56 -6.32
CA LEU A 187 2.95 3.08 -7.01
C LEU A 187 1.65 2.61 -6.33
N LEU A 188 1.54 1.32 -6.02
CA LEU A 188 0.37 0.71 -5.42
C LEU A 188 0.06 1.31 -4.06
N VAL A 189 1.06 1.40 -3.18
CA VAL A 189 0.89 1.81 -1.78
C VAL A 189 0.81 3.33 -1.64
N LYS A 190 1.59 4.11 -2.42
CA LYS A 190 1.66 5.57 -2.24
C LYS A 190 0.67 6.34 -3.09
N GLU A 191 0.27 5.80 -4.24
CA GLU A 191 -0.51 6.56 -5.23
C GLU A 191 -1.88 5.93 -5.55
N CYS A 192 -2.04 4.63 -5.25
CA CYS A 192 -3.26 3.89 -5.58
C CYS A 192 -4.00 3.36 -4.35
N ASP A 193 -3.57 3.67 -3.12
CA ASP A 193 -4.20 3.24 -1.87
C ASP A 193 -4.49 1.72 -1.81
N GLY A 194 -3.64 0.90 -2.43
CA GLY A 194 -3.82 -0.56 -2.48
C GLY A 194 -4.73 -1.07 -3.60
N ASP A 195 -5.20 -0.22 -4.52
CA ASP A 195 -5.93 -0.62 -5.72
C ASP A 195 -4.97 -1.17 -6.80
N PHE A 196 -4.97 -2.49 -6.96
CA PHE A 196 -4.09 -3.21 -7.89
C PHE A 196 -4.38 -2.91 -9.36
N ASP A 197 -5.65 -2.83 -9.76
CA ASP A 197 -6.02 -2.57 -11.16
C ASP A 197 -5.65 -1.14 -11.57
N LYS A 198 -5.91 -0.18 -10.68
CA LYS A 198 -5.45 1.20 -10.86
C LYS A 198 -3.93 1.28 -10.94
N ALA A 199 -3.22 0.58 -10.06
CA ALA A 199 -1.76 0.54 -10.08
C ALA A 199 -1.21 -0.10 -11.36
N LEU A 200 -1.80 -1.21 -11.83
CA LEU A 200 -1.39 -1.88 -13.06
C LEU A 200 -1.64 -1.00 -14.28
N SER A 201 -2.79 -0.33 -14.35
CA SER A 201 -3.10 0.61 -15.43
C SER A 201 -2.09 1.78 -15.46
N GLN A 202 -1.80 2.38 -14.30
CA GLN A 202 -0.81 3.45 -14.21
C GLN A 202 0.62 2.98 -14.50
N TYR A 203 1.00 1.79 -14.04
CA TYR A 203 2.31 1.20 -14.31
C TYR A 203 2.47 0.98 -15.81
N LYS A 204 1.48 0.37 -16.46
CA LYS A 204 1.44 0.21 -17.92
C LYS A 204 1.50 1.56 -18.62
N HIS A 205 0.75 2.57 -18.20
CA HIS A 205 0.84 3.89 -18.82
C HIS A 205 2.24 4.52 -18.69
N ARG A 206 2.85 4.49 -17.50
CA ARG A 206 4.18 5.07 -17.23
C ARG A 206 5.33 4.31 -17.90
N TYR A 207 5.19 2.99 -18.03
CA TYR A 207 6.27 2.09 -18.45
C TYR A 207 5.95 1.31 -19.75
N SER A 208 4.87 1.61 -20.47
CA SER A 208 4.63 1.12 -21.86
C SER A 208 5.26 2.03 -22.92
N MET A 209 5.56 3.29 -22.59
CA MET A 209 6.30 4.21 -23.47
C MET A 209 7.80 3.90 -23.73
N PRO A 210 8.52 2.97 -23.04
CA PRO A 210 9.91 2.66 -23.36
C PRO A 210 10.08 1.87 -24.66
N GLN A 211 9.12 1.04 -25.09
CA GLN A 211 9.38 0.15 -26.23
C GLN A 211 9.53 0.89 -27.57
N THR A 212 8.75 1.95 -27.80
CA THR A 212 8.87 2.76 -29.02
C THR A 212 10.10 3.67 -28.99
N LEU A 213 10.44 4.25 -27.83
CA LEU A 213 11.62 5.12 -27.67
C LEU A 213 12.94 4.34 -27.71
N ASP A 214 13.02 3.17 -27.07
CA ASP A 214 14.21 2.33 -27.12
C ASP A 214 14.41 1.70 -28.50
N ALA A 215 13.35 1.20 -29.15
CA ALA A 215 13.45 0.71 -30.53
C ALA A 215 13.88 1.83 -31.50
N ALA A 216 13.34 3.04 -31.34
CA ALA A 216 13.74 4.20 -32.11
C ALA A 216 15.20 4.58 -31.89
N LYS A 217 15.64 4.58 -30.63
CA LYS A 217 17.02 4.87 -30.25
C LYS A 217 18.00 3.82 -30.78
N THR A 218 17.65 2.53 -30.72
CA THR A 218 18.46 1.46 -31.30
C THR A 218 18.57 1.60 -32.81
N LYS A 219 17.49 1.94 -33.52
CA LYS A 219 17.50 2.22 -34.97
C LYS A 219 18.39 3.42 -35.32
N ILE A 220 18.27 4.52 -34.59
CA ILE A 220 19.10 5.72 -34.76
C ILE A 220 20.59 5.41 -34.52
N GLN A 221 20.91 4.67 -33.45
CA GLN A 221 22.29 4.28 -33.14
C GLN A 221 22.86 3.31 -34.18
N GLY A 222 22.06 2.34 -34.64
CA GLY A 222 22.44 1.41 -35.71
C GLY A 222 22.73 2.14 -37.02
N PHE A 223 21.86 3.06 -37.42
CA PHE A 223 22.03 3.89 -38.61
C PHE A 223 23.27 4.79 -38.51
N ALA A 224 23.45 5.46 -37.37
CA ALA A 224 24.63 6.31 -37.11
C ALA A 224 25.93 5.51 -37.22
N LYS A 225 25.97 4.29 -36.67
CA LYS A 225 27.13 3.40 -36.76
C LYS A 225 27.37 2.91 -38.19
N GLN A 226 26.32 2.52 -38.92
CA GLN A 226 26.40 2.03 -40.30
C GLN A 226 26.94 3.10 -41.26
N HIS A 227 26.49 4.34 -41.11
CA HIS A 227 26.85 5.45 -42.00
C HIS A 227 27.94 6.38 -41.44
N LYS A 228 28.59 5.98 -40.34
CA LYS A 228 29.65 6.74 -39.65
C LYS A 228 29.25 8.18 -39.33
N GLN A 229 28.01 8.37 -38.90
CA GLN A 229 27.45 9.66 -38.52
C GLN A 229 27.41 9.85 -37.00
N ASN A 230 27.35 11.11 -36.55
CA ASN A 230 27.12 11.43 -35.14
C ASN A 230 25.67 11.08 -34.76
N SER A 231 25.48 10.30 -33.69
CA SER A 231 24.16 9.85 -33.22
C SER A 231 23.22 11.01 -32.85
N ASP A 232 23.75 12.09 -32.29
CA ASP A 232 22.96 13.26 -31.89
C ASP A 232 22.51 14.09 -33.11
N PHE A 233 23.29 14.04 -34.18
CA PHE A 233 22.89 14.62 -35.47
C PHE A 233 21.76 13.79 -36.10
N VAL A 234 21.93 12.47 -36.18
CA VAL A 234 20.92 11.56 -36.74
C VAL A 234 19.61 11.68 -35.95
N ALA A 235 19.66 11.73 -34.62
CA ALA A 235 18.47 11.90 -33.78
C ALA A 235 17.73 13.21 -34.10
N ARG A 236 18.44 14.35 -34.09
CA ARG A 236 17.85 15.67 -34.36
C ARG A 236 17.29 15.80 -35.78
N ALA A 237 18.02 15.30 -36.78
CA ALA A 237 17.60 15.38 -38.17
C ALA A 237 16.38 14.48 -38.45
N THR A 238 16.35 13.27 -37.88
CA THR A 238 15.21 12.35 -37.98
C THR A 238 13.97 12.96 -37.31
N GLU A 239 14.11 13.54 -36.11
CA GLU A 239 13.02 14.22 -35.41
C GLU A 239 12.48 15.42 -36.21
N GLN A 240 13.37 16.20 -36.83
CA GLN A 240 12.97 17.34 -37.65
C GLN A 240 12.25 16.93 -38.93
N LEU A 241 12.62 15.80 -39.55
CA LEU A 241 11.93 15.23 -40.72
C LEU A 241 10.53 14.73 -40.35
N MET A 242 10.40 14.01 -39.23
CA MET A 242 9.11 13.53 -38.73
C MET A 242 8.18 14.68 -38.29
N LYS A 243 8.73 15.80 -37.78
CA LYS A 243 7.95 17.01 -37.48
C LYS A 243 7.45 17.73 -38.73
N ARG A 244 8.23 17.70 -39.83
CA ARG A 244 7.85 18.35 -41.09
C ARG A 244 6.83 17.53 -41.88
N ASP A 245 6.82 16.21 -41.71
CA ASP A 245 5.87 15.33 -42.36
C ASP A 245 5.38 14.29 -41.34
N ALA A 246 4.20 14.56 -40.78
CA ALA A 246 3.58 13.75 -39.75
C ALA A 246 3.20 12.32 -40.21
N LYS A 247 3.35 12.00 -41.50
CA LYS A 247 3.13 10.65 -42.04
C LYS A 247 4.41 9.80 -42.08
N LEU A 248 5.58 10.38 -41.81
CA LEU A 248 6.84 9.65 -41.79
C LEU A 248 7.00 8.86 -40.48
N ASP A 249 7.16 7.54 -40.62
CA ASP A 249 7.70 6.72 -39.55
C ASP A 249 9.23 6.87 -39.46
N ILE A 250 9.84 6.26 -38.45
CA ILE A 250 11.27 6.40 -38.19
C ILE A 250 12.14 5.80 -39.30
N ASP A 251 11.70 4.71 -39.94
CA ASP A 251 12.48 4.04 -40.98
C ASP A 251 12.46 4.87 -42.28
N ALA A 252 11.30 5.43 -42.63
CA ALA A 252 11.15 6.35 -43.75
C ALA A 252 11.92 7.67 -43.52
N ALA A 253 11.94 8.18 -42.28
CA ALA A 253 12.72 9.36 -41.93
C ALA A 253 14.24 9.11 -42.02
N LEU A 254 14.74 7.95 -41.58
CA LEU A 254 16.15 7.56 -41.73
C LEU A 254 16.53 7.32 -43.19
N ALA A 255 15.67 6.71 -44.00
CA ALA A 255 15.89 6.53 -45.44
C ALA A 255 15.98 7.88 -46.18
N LYS A 256 15.12 8.83 -45.82
CA LYS A 256 15.13 10.19 -46.36
C LYS A 256 16.37 10.96 -45.93
N LEU A 257 16.79 10.83 -44.67
CA LEU A 257 18.04 11.39 -44.17
C LEU A 257 19.25 10.88 -44.97
N TYR A 258 19.27 9.58 -45.28
CA TYR A 258 20.32 8.98 -46.12
C TYR A 258 20.36 9.62 -47.52
N GLN A 259 19.22 9.73 -48.19
CA GLN A 259 19.12 10.30 -49.53
C GLN A 259 19.50 11.79 -49.58
N ASP A 260 19.07 12.57 -48.59
CA ASP A 260 19.22 14.03 -48.62
C ASP A 260 20.62 14.49 -48.18
N TYR A 261 21.27 13.75 -47.26
CA TYR A 261 22.48 14.21 -46.56
C TYR A 261 23.70 13.28 -46.64
N ILE A 262 23.53 11.99 -46.92
CA ILE A 262 24.62 10.99 -46.82
C ILE A 262 24.99 10.38 -48.17
N ALA A 263 24.03 10.20 -49.08
CA ALA A 263 24.25 9.64 -50.41
C ALA A 263 24.81 10.65 -51.45
N ARG A 264 25.07 11.90 -51.03
CA ARG A 264 25.72 12.94 -51.82
C ARG A 264 27.21 12.98 -51.53
#